data_AF-Q53119-F1
#
_entry.id   AF-Q53119-F1
#
_cell.length_a   1.000
_cell.length_b   1.000
_cell.length_c   1.000
_cell.angle_alpha   90.00
_cell.angle_beta   90.00
_cell.angle_gamma   90.00
#
_symmetry.space_group_name_H-M   'P 1'
#
loop_
_entity.id
_entity.type
_entity.pdbx_description
1 polymer ?
#
loop_
_entity_poly.entity_id
_entity_poly.type
_entity_poly.pdbx_seq_one_letter_code
_entity_poly.pdbx_strand_id
1 'polypeptide(L)'
;MQHDLEADVTMTGSDLVSCCYRSLAAPDLTLRDLLDIVETSQAHNARAQLTGALFYSQGVFFQWLEGRPAAVAEVMTHIQRDRRHSNVEILAEEPIAKRRFAGWHMQLSCSEADMRSLGLAESRQIVTVGRSLVADNTNIFSFDRIAAVRRFLSDVCAARTLAPDTPVEADTFALYALTEAQAGRSGRAKAVARLSDLLSTDPLGRLTEVEELLRAHAPTAADFARLFEACAERLTRALAEDRISRMQVTLAYSALQMALRRIHHLPDPQKSVGAVLVAGVPGHKPILEAALAAEMLRAVGWSTSVVHPESVAALAARLKTSRTSTLVVAPSLLEGTEQEADTLRFVSALRARTDLPGLSILVGGRLAQLPPSKLKDSGADAGFAHLALLPAALARVACPANADCCSMRACRMPASQCCDKRINPEFLLANVMPSVLTRISSRQDRRRSA
;
A
#
# COMPACT_ATOMS: atom_id res chain seq x y z
N MET A 1 11.41 -39.05 53.75
CA MET A 1 10.00 -38.63 53.61
C MET A 1 9.95 -37.10 53.73
N GLN A 2 10.37 -36.42 52.66
CA GLN A 2 10.21 -35.00 52.36
C GLN A 2 11.06 -34.69 51.12
N HIS A 3 10.56 -33.78 50.28
CA HIS A 3 11.08 -33.32 48.99
C HIS A 3 10.77 -34.18 47.76
N ASP A 4 9.55 -34.02 47.27
CA ASP A 4 9.27 -33.84 45.83
C ASP A 4 8.07 -32.90 45.73
N LEU A 5 8.36 -31.60 45.82
CA LEU A 5 7.41 -30.49 45.77
C LEU A 5 8.15 -29.31 45.13
N GLU A 6 8.55 -29.46 43.86
CA GLU A 6 9.13 -28.38 43.06
C GLU A 6 9.16 -28.76 41.57
N ALA A 7 7.98 -28.82 40.95
CA ALA A 7 7.84 -28.70 39.50
C ALA A 7 6.45 -28.15 39.15
N ASP A 8 6.00 -27.12 39.88
CA ASP A 8 4.91 -26.27 39.43
C ASP A 8 5.54 -25.10 38.67
N VAL A 9 5.90 -25.38 37.41
CA VAL A 9 6.38 -24.35 36.49
C VAL A 9 5.17 -23.47 36.17
N THR A 10 5.23 -22.26 36.73
CA THR A 10 4.36 -21.12 36.52
C THR A 10 4.28 -20.72 35.04
N MET A 11 3.50 -21.47 34.24
CA MET A 11 3.01 -21.03 32.93
C MET A 11 1.71 -20.23 33.13
N THR A 12 1.84 -19.00 33.64
CA THR A 12 0.73 -18.03 33.70
C THR A 12 1.00 -16.85 32.79
N GLY A 13 1.02 -17.14 31.49
CA GLY A 13 0.83 -16.19 30.39
C GLY A 13 0.04 -16.93 29.32
N SER A 14 -1.06 -16.37 28.80
CA SER A 14 -1.94 -17.10 27.89
C SER A 14 -1.18 -17.68 26.68
N ASP A 15 -1.44 -18.95 26.34
CA ASP A 15 -0.86 -19.70 25.19
C ASP A 15 -1.30 -19.17 23.81
N LEU A 16 -1.62 -17.88 23.68
CA LEU A 16 -2.06 -17.27 22.43
C LEU A 16 -0.95 -16.42 21.82
N VAL A 17 -0.77 -16.58 20.52
CA VAL A 17 0.16 -15.79 19.70
C VAL A 17 -0.62 -15.17 18.55
N SER A 18 -0.20 -13.98 18.14
CA SER A 18 -0.62 -13.29 16.92
C SER A 18 0.53 -13.26 15.92
N CYS A 19 0.24 -13.59 14.67
CA CYS A 19 1.12 -13.37 13.53
C CYS A 19 0.45 -12.37 12.58
N CYS A 20 1.18 -11.33 12.19
CA CYS A 20 0.76 -10.34 11.21
C CYS A 20 1.74 -10.31 10.05
N TYR A 21 1.23 -10.30 8.83
CA TYR A 21 2.08 -10.19 7.64
C TYR A 21 1.49 -9.24 6.59
N ARG A 22 2.38 -8.77 5.70
CA ARG A 22 2.05 -8.09 4.44
C ARG A 22 2.40 -9.01 3.28
N SER A 23 1.59 -9.03 2.22
CA SER A 23 1.95 -9.67 0.95
C SER A 23 1.41 -8.90 -0.25
N LEU A 24 1.95 -9.18 -1.43
CA LEU A 24 1.46 -8.68 -2.71
C LEU A 24 0.48 -9.69 -3.29
N ALA A 25 -0.76 -9.27 -3.52
CA ALA A 25 -1.73 -10.06 -4.25
C ALA A 25 -1.26 -10.33 -5.68
N ALA A 26 -1.68 -11.46 -6.24
CA ALA A 26 -1.46 -11.74 -7.65
C ALA A 26 -2.11 -10.63 -8.51
N PRO A 27 -1.44 -10.14 -9.57
CA PRO A 27 -1.98 -9.09 -10.45
C PRO A 27 -3.35 -9.42 -11.08
N ASP A 28 -3.60 -10.72 -11.30
CA ASP A 28 -4.81 -11.29 -11.88
C ASP A 28 -5.83 -11.75 -10.84
N LEU A 29 -5.65 -11.38 -9.56
CA LEU A 29 -6.55 -11.75 -8.48
C LEU A 29 -7.98 -11.25 -8.75
N THR A 30 -8.95 -12.17 -8.67
CA THR A 30 -10.37 -11.88 -8.88
C THR A 30 -11.15 -11.90 -7.56
N LEU A 31 -12.39 -11.42 -7.61
CA LEU A 31 -13.32 -11.56 -6.48
C LEU A 31 -13.54 -13.03 -6.10
N ARG A 32 -13.55 -13.95 -7.07
CA ARG A 32 -13.68 -15.39 -6.80
C ARG A 32 -12.53 -15.89 -5.95
N ASP A 33 -11.30 -15.50 -6.30
CA ASP A 33 -10.11 -15.89 -5.53
C ASP A 33 -10.18 -15.40 -4.09
N LEU A 34 -10.64 -14.16 -3.87
CA LEU A 34 -10.84 -13.60 -2.54
C LEU A 34 -11.87 -14.40 -1.72
N LEU A 35 -13.01 -14.73 -2.32
CA LEU A 35 -14.05 -15.52 -1.65
C LEU A 35 -13.56 -16.95 -1.36
N ASP A 36 -12.85 -17.58 -2.29
CA ASP A 36 -12.27 -18.92 -2.10
C ASP A 36 -11.23 -18.94 -0.96
N ILE A 37 -10.39 -17.90 -0.84
CA ILE A 37 -9.47 -17.72 0.30
C ILE A 37 -10.26 -17.68 1.61
N VAL A 38 -11.31 -16.86 1.66
CA VAL A 38 -12.09 -16.62 2.87
C VAL A 38 -12.84 -17.87 3.30
N GLU A 39 -13.52 -18.55 2.38
CA GLU A 39 -14.26 -19.79 2.68
C GLU A 39 -13.33 -20.90 3.18
N THR A 40 -12.20 -21.11 2.50
CA THR A 40 -11.17 -22.08 2.90
C THR A 40 -10.63 -21.74 4.29
N SER A 41 -10.31 -20.46 4.52
CA SER A 41 -9.76 -19.97 5.78
C SER A 41 -10.78 -20.12 6.92
N GLN A 42 -12.05 -19.75 6.71
CA GLN A 42 -13.09 -19.88 7.73
C GLN A 42 -13.29 -21.33 8.17
N ALA A 43 -13.39 -22.27 7.21
CA ALA A 43 -13.59 -23.68 7.51
C ALA A 43 -12.39 -24.31 8.24
N HIS A 44 -11.16 -24.00 7.81
CA HIS A 44 -9.94 -24.45 8.45
C HIS A 44 -9.78 -23.84 9.84
N ASN A 45 -9.89 -22.51 9.94
CA ASN A 45 -9.66 -21.75 11.17
C ASN A 45 -10.68 -22.09 12.25
N ALA A 46 -11.93 -22.39 11.89
CA ALA A 46 -12.92 -22.89 12.85
C ALA A 46 -12.47 -24.20 13.53
N ARG A 47 -11.91 -25.14 12.76
CA ARG A 47 -11.42 -26.43 13.29
C ARG A 47 -10.11 -26.27 14.07
N ALA A 48 -9.21 -25.44 13.57
CA ALA A 48 -7.91 -25.18 14.17
C ALA A 48 -7.95 -24.18 15.36
N GLN A 49 -9.13 -23.62 15.67
CA GLN A 49 -9.33 -22.56 16.66
C GLN A 49 -8.46 -21.32 16.38
N LEU A 50 -8.37 -20.96 15.11
CA LEU A 50 -7.75 -19.73 14.65
C LEU A 50 -8.80 -18.64 14.47
N THR A 51 -8.40 -17.41 14.71
CA THR A 51 -9.19 -16.21 14.44
C THR A 51 -8.36 -15.18 13.72
N GLY A 52 -9.00 -14.26 13.01
CA GLY A 52 -8.27 -13.25 12.25
C GLY A 52 -9.11 -12.43 11.30
N ALA A 53 -8.43 -11.49 10.67
CA ALA A 53 -8.98 -10.66 9.61
C ALA A 53 -7.99 -10.59 8.44
N LEU A 54 -8.53 -10.56 7.23
CA LEU A 54 -7.83 -10.34 5.98
C LEU A 54 -8.28 -9.00 5.40
N PHE A 55 -7.35 -8.08 5.26
CA PHE A 55 -7.57 -6.79 4.62
C PHE A 55 -6.89 -6.75 3.26
N TYR A 56 -7.67 -6.47 2.22
CA TYR A 56 -7.19 -6.28 0.86
C TYR A 56 -7.32 -4.82 0.46
N SER A 57 -6.24 -4.22 -0.05
CA SER A 57 -6.37 -2.91 -0.71
C SER A 57 -5.31 -2.69 -1.75
N GLN A 58 -5.73 -2.30 -2.96
CA GLN A 58 -4.84 -1.93 -4.07
C GLN A 58 -3.75 -2.98 -4.35
N GLY A 59 -4.12 -4.26 -4.41
CA GLY A 59 -3.20 -5.36 -4.68
C GLY A 59 -2.29 -5.75 -3.51
N VAL A 60 -2.54 -5.25 -2.29
CA VAL A 60 -1.78 -5.60 -1.09
C VAL A 60 -2.69 -6.29 -0.07
N PHE A 61 -2.19 -7.34 0.56
CA PHE A 61 -2.83 -7.97 1.72
C PHE A 61 -2.14 -7.57 3.02
N PHE A 62 -2.97 -7.32 4.03
CA PHE A 62 -2.58 -7.42 5.44
C PHE A 62 -3.44 -8.48 6.09
N GLN A 63 -2.82 -9.43 6.77
CA GLN A 63 -3.57 -10.44 7.52
C GLN A 63 -3.07 -10.51 8.95
N TRP A 64 -4.02 -10.67 9.87
CA TRP A 64 -3.77 -10.99 11.28
C TRP A 64 -4.34 -12.37 11.56
N LEU A 65 -3.52 -13.24 12.13
CA LEU A 65 -3.88 -14.59 12.56
C LEU A 65 -3.55 -14.76 14.03
N GLU A 66 -4.48 -15.33 14.80
CA GLU A 66 -4.38 -15.44 16.24
C GLU A 66 -4.82 -16.84 16.70
N GLY A 67 -4.06 -17.43 17.62
CA GLY A 67 -4.38 -18.75 18.18
C GLY A 67 -3.20 -19.39 18.88
N ARG A 68 -3.26 -20.71 19.05
CA ARG A 68 -2.14 -21.47 19.61
C ARG A 68 -0.93 -21.42 18.66
N PRO A 69 0.31 -21.33 19.17
CA PRO A 69 1.52 -21.21 18.36
C PRO A 69 1.60 -22.26 17.23
N ALA A 70 1.33 -23.53 17.55
CA ALA A 70 1.37 -24.62 16.57
C ALA A 70 0.38 -24.43 15.41
N ALA A 71 -0.85 -23.99 15.70
CA ALA A 71 -1.88 -23.78 14.68
C ALA A 71 -1.54 -22.58 13.78
N VAL A 72 -0.97 -21.51 14.35
CA VAL A 72 -0.51 -20.35 13.59
C VAL A 72 0.66 -20.73 12.68
N ALA A 73 1.65 -21.47 13.20
CA ALA A 73 2.79 -21.94 12.41
C ALA A 73 2.37 -22.86 11.25
N GLU A 74 1.43 -23.77 11.50
CA GLU A 74 0.88 -24.68 10.49
C GLU A 74 0.19 -23.90 9.35
N VAL A 75 -0.75 -23.01 9.66
CA VAL A 75 -1.45 -22.26 8.61
C VAL A 75 -0.51 -21.31 7.86
N MET A 76 0.46 -20.70 8.55
CA MET A 76 1.47 -19.84 7.91
C MET A 76 2.34 -20.60 6.92
N THR A 77 2.61 -21.88 7.19
CA THR A 77 3.33 -22.77 6.28
C THR A 77 2.57 -23.02 4.97
N HIS A 78 1.24 -23.03 5.00
CA HIS A 78 0.40 -23.07 3.79
C HIS A 78 0.35 -21.72 3.09
N ILE A 79 0.12 -20.65 3.85
CA ILE A 79 0.01 -19.27 3.35
C ILE A 79 1.28 -18.85 2.61
N GLN A 80 2.47 -19.12 3.16
CA GLN A 80 3.75 -18.76 2.54
C GLN A 80 3.98 -19.40 1.17
N ARG A 81 3.29 -20.52 0.85
CA ARG A 81 3.40 -21.23 -0.43
C ARG A 81 2.24 -20.96 -1.39
N ASP A 82 1.23 -20.20 -0.96
CA ASP A 82 0.08 -19.88 -1.79
C ASP A 82 0.52 -19.03 -2.99
N ARG A 83 0.05 -19.37 -4.20
CA ARG A 83 0.45 -18.69 -5.45
C ARG A 83 -0.40 -17.48 -5.80
N ARG A 84 -1.48 -17.25 -5.05
CA ARG A 84 -2.39 -16.08 -5.17
C ARG A 84 -1.80 -14.82 -4.55
N HIS A 85 -0.66 -14.91 -3.89
CA HIS A 85 0.14 -13.78 -3.45
C HIS A 85 1.65 -14.09 -3.49
N SER A 86 2.48 -13.09 -3.26
CA SER A 86 3.94 -13.21 -3.15
C SER A 86 4.49 -12.20 -2.15
N ASN A 87 5.80 -12.20 -1.92
CA ASN A 87 6.49 -11.24 -1.04
C ASN A 87 5.87 -11.20 0.38
N VAL A 88 5.65 -12.38 0.96
CA VAL A 88 5.13 -12.49 2.33
C VAL A 88 6.20 -12.00 3.30
N GLU A 89 5.94 -10.85 3.91
CA GLU A 89 6.79 -10.21 4.91
C GLU A 89 6.08 -10.26 6.26
N ILE A 90 6.68 -10.97 7.22
CA ILE A 90 6.18 -11.01 8.59
C ILE A 90 6.45 -9.65 9.25
N LEU A 91 5.38 -8.99 9.70
CA LEU A 91 5.44 -7.68 10.34
C LEU A 91 5.53 -7.79 11.86
N ALA A 92 4.86 -8.77 12.45
CA ALA A 92 4.88 -9.01 13.88
C ALA A 92 4.56 -10.48 14.20
N GLU A 93 5.30 -11.03 15.17
CA GLU A 93 4.96 -12.27 15.88
C GLU A 93 5.01 -11.95 17.37
N GLU A 94 3.85 -11.92 17.99
CA GLU A 94 3.72 -11.43 19.36
C GLU A 94 2.80 -12.33 20.19
N PRO A 95 3.19 -12.68 21.44
CA PRO A 95 2.25 -13.23 22.40
C PRO A 95 1.13 -12.22 22.66
N ILE A 96 -0.11 -12.71 22.77
CA ILE A 96 -1.28 -11.87 23.06
C ILE A 96 -2.02 -12.42 24.27
N ALA A 97 -2.46 -11.54 25.17
CA ALA A 97 -3.24 -11.93 26.35
C ALA A 97 -4.67 -12.40 25.98
N LYS A 98 -5.24 -11.82 24.91
CA LYS A 98 -6.59 -12.10 24.42
C LYS A 98 -6.65 -11.93 22.91
N ARG A 99 -7.58 -12.65 22.27
CA ARG A 99 -7.88 -12.49 20.84
C ARG A 99 -8.43 -11.08 20.58
N ARG A 100 -7.93 -10.44 19.53
CA ARG A 100 -8.44 -9.15 19.03
C ARG A 100 -9.65 -9.34 18.13
N PHE A 101 -9.70 -10.47 17.43
CA PHE A 101 -10.75 -10.82 16.46
C PHE A 101 -11.62 -11.99 16.94
N ALA A 102 -12.00 -11.98 18.22
CA ALA A 102 -12.85 -13.03 18.79
C ALA A 102 -14.19 -13.09 18.02
N GLY A 103 -14.53 -14.26 17.48
CA GLY A 103 -15.74 -14.47 16.65
C GLY A 103 -15.50 -14.45 15.15
N TRP A 104 -14.34 -13.98 14.68
CA TRP A 104 -13.98 -14.01 13.26
C TRP A 104 -12.96 -15.10 12.98
N HIS A 105 -13.42 -16.24 12.44
CA HIS A 105 -12.52 -17.29 11.98
C HIS A 105 -11.62 -16.80 10.83
N MET A 106 -12.18 -16.05 9.90
CA MET A 106 -11.45 -15.18 8.97
C MET A 106 -12.44 -14.19 8.35
N GLN A 107 -12.28 -12.90 8.65
CA GLN A 107 -13.14 -11.85 8.12
C GLN A 107 -12.46 -11.11 6.96
N LEU A 108 -13.14 -11.01 5.81
CA LEU A 108 -12.69 -10.18 4.70
C LEU A 108 -13.03 -8.71 4.91
N SER A 109 -12.08 -7.84 4.58
CA SER A 109 -12.23 -6.40 4.58
C SER A 109 -11.46 -5.79 3.42
N CYS A 110 -11.93 -4.65 2.91
CA CYS A 110 -11.20 -3.90 1.89
C CYS A 110 -11.55 -2.41 1.91
N SER A 111 -10.83 -1.60 1.14
CA SER A 111 -11.12 -0.16 1.08
C SER A 111 -12.39 0.13 0.30
N GLU A 112 -13.00 1.31 0.51
CA GLU A 112 -14.15 1.78 -0.29
C GLU A 112 -13.87 1.84 -1.80
N ALA A 113 -12.63 2.11 -2.20
CA ALA A 113 -12.25 2.12 -3.60
C ALA A 113 -12.28 0.69 -4.16
N ASP A 114 -11.72 -0.26 -3.43
CA ASP A 114 -11.67 -1.68 -3.83
C ASP A 114 -13.08 -2.31 -3.81
N MET A 115 -13.93 -1.94 -2.84
CA MET A 115 -15.34 -2.36 -2.79
C MET A 115 -16.10 -1.95 -4.06
N ARG A 116 -15.87 -0.74 -4.56
CA ARG A 116 -16.46 -0.25 -5.81
C ARG A 116 -15.89 -0.96 -7.02
N SER A 117 -14.57 -1.11 -7.10
CA SER A 117 -13.88 -1.79 -8.21
C SER A 117 -14.28 -3.26 -8.36
N LEU A 118 -14.59 -3.94 -7.25
CA LEU A 118 -15.01 -5.34 -7.24
C LEU A 118 -16.54 -5.52 -7.38
N GLY A 119 -17.32 -4.43 -7.44
CA GLY A 119 -18.79 -4.48 -7.58
C GLY A 119 -19.52 -5.00 -6.35
N LEU A 120 -19.00 -4.73 -5.15
CA LEU A 120 -19.46 -5.29 -3.87
C LEU A 120 -20.27 -4.31 -3.00
N ALA A 121 -20.73 -3.19 -3.56
CA ALA A 121 -21.24 -2.02 -2.82
C ALA A 121 -22.34 -2.32 -1.77
N GLU A 122 -23.07 -3.43 -1.89
CA GLU A 122 -24.17 -3.81 -1.00
C GLU A 122 -23.86 -4.99 -0.06
N SER A 123 -22.64 -5.52 -0.09
CA SER A 123 -22.28 -6.71 0.72
C SER A 123 -22.03 -6.35 2.19
N ARG A 124 -22.99 -6.67 3.07
CA ARG A 124 -22.84 -6.51 4.53
C ARG A 124 -21.76 -7.40 5.15
N GLN A 125 -21.42 -8.50 4.48
CA GLN A 125 -20.46 -9.48 4.98
C GLN A 125 -19.02 -9.03 4.85
N ILE A 126 -18.72 -8.03 4.02
CA ILE A 126 -17.37 -7.47 3.88
C ILE A 126 -17.29 -6.19 4.70
N VAL A 127 -16.24 -6.05 5.50
CA VAL A 127 -16.03 -4.82 6.28
C VAL A 127 -15.34 -3.78 5.39
N THR A 128 -16.01 -2.65 5.18
CA THR A 128 -15.48 -1.53 4.39
C THR A 128 -14.63 -0.61 5.25
N VAL A 129 -13.46 -0.22 4.74
CA VAL A 129 -12.54 0.74 5.38
C VAL A 129 -12.51 2.03 4.57
N GLY A 130 -13.04 3.12 5.14
CA GLY A 130 -13.07 4.44 4.52
C GLY A 130 -11.72 5.13 4.60
N ARG A 131 -10.96 5.08 3.50
CA ARG A 131 -9.62 5.69 3.40
C ARG A 131 -9.65 7.08 2.78
N SER A 132 -10.81 7.55 2.30
CA SER A 132 -10.97 8.74 1.47
C SER A 132 -10.31 9.98 2.09
N LEU A 133 -10.57 10.22 3.38
CA LEU A 133 -10.10 11.40 4.11
C LEU A 133 -8.61 11.40 4.52
N VAL A 134 -7.93 10.25 4.40
CA VAL A 134 -6.58 10.04 4.98
C VAL A 134 -5.60 9.37 4.02
N ALA A 135 -6.02 9.05 2.80
CA ALA A 135 -5.19 8.37 1.80
C ALA A 135 -4.00 9.23 1.37
N ASP A 136 -4.23 10.52 1.18
CA ASP A 136 -3.27 11.53 0.73
C ASP A 136 -2.51 12.23 1.87
N ASN A 137 -2.83 11.94 3.13
CA ASN A 137 -2.11 12.53 4.26
C ASN A 137 -0.71 11.90 4.44
N THR A 138 0.31 12.70 4.14
CA THR A 138 1.73 12.33 4.19
C THR A 138 2.31 12.25 5.61
N ASN A 139 1.55 12.63 6.64
CA ASN A 139 1.96 12.43 8.04
C ASN A 139 1.65 11.02 8.56
N ILE A 140 0.84 10.23 7.85
CA ILE A 140 0.39 8.89 8.30
C ILE A 140 1.26 7.78 7.69
N PHE A 141 2.27 7.32 8.42
CA PHE A 141 3.29 6.37 7.96
C PHE A 141 2.73 4.97 7.76
N SER A 142 3.50 4.08 7.13
CA SER A 142 3.02 2.74 6.75
C SER A 142 2.55 1.90 7.94
N PHE A 143 3.32 1.87 9.03
CA PHE A 143 2.94 1.14 10.25
C PHE A 143 1.76 1.79 10.99
N ASP A 144 1.58 3.11 10.91
CA ASP A 144 0.38 3.76 11.46
C ASP A 144 -0.88 3.24 10.76
N ARG A 145 -0.81 3.07 9.43
CA ARG A 145 -1.94 2.54 8.65
C ARG A 145 -2.24 1.10 9.02
N ILE A 146 -1.20 0.26 9.18
CA ILE A 146 -1.37 -1.14 9.59
C ILE A 146 -1.98 -1.23 11.00
N ALA A 147 -1.46 -0.46 11.96
CA ALA A 147 -1.98 -0.40 13.32
C ALA A 147 -3.43 0.11 13.37
N ALA A 148 -3.72 1.17 12.61
CA ALA A 148 -5.06 1.75 12.49
C ALA A 148 -6.06 0.74 11.90
N VAL A 149 -5.68 0.01 10.84
CA VAL A 149 -6.56 -1.02 10.24
C VAL A 149 -6.78 -2.15 11.25
N ARG A 150 -5.73 -2.64 11.91
CA ARG A 150 -5.85 -3.68 12.95
C ARG A 150 -6.84 -3.27 14.04
N ARG A 151 -6.68 -2.05 14.57
CA ARG A 151 -7.50 -1.54 15.67
C ARG A 151 -8.94 -1.29 15.22
N PHE A 152 -9.13 -0.67 14.06
CA PHE A 152 -10.45 -0.46 13.47
C PHE A 152 -11.20 -1.78 13.27
N LEU A 153 -10.57 -2.77 12.65
CA LEU A 153 -11.20 -4.07 12.40
C LEU A 153 -11.48 -4.83 13.71
N SER A 154 -10.60 -4.74 14.71
CA SER A 154 -10.81 -5.34 16.03
C SER A 154 -12.03 -4.73 16.73
N ASP A 155 -12.19 -3.41 16.66
CA ASP A 155 -13.33 -2.72 17.26
C ASP A 155 -14.63 -3.00 16.50
N VAL A 156 -14.58 -3.08 15.16
CA VAL A 156 -15.74 -3.51 14.34
C VAL A 156 -16.12 -4.95 14.66
N CYS A 157 -15.16 -5.85 14.91
CA CYS A 157 -15.41 -7.22 15.36
C CYS A 157 -16.20 -7.24 16.67
N ALA A 158 -15.75 -6.47 17.66
CA ALA A 158 -16.43 -6.35 18.94
C ALA A 158 -17.83 -5.74 18.79
N ALA A 159 -17.96 -4.67 18.00
CA ALA A 159 -19.22 -3.98 17.76
C ALA A 159 -20.26 -4.89 17.08
N ARG A 160 -19.88 -5.61 16.01
CA ARG A 160 -20.78 -6.55 15.32
C ARG A 160 -21.12 -7.77 16.17
N THR A 161 -20.25 -8.18 17.08
CA THR A 161 -20.55 -9.25 18.04
C THR A 161 -21.61 -8.79 19.06
N LEU A 162 -21.56 -7.54 19.48
CA LEU A 162 -22.50 -6.96 20.44
C LEU A 162 -23.84 -6.56 19.79
N ALA A 163 -23.79 -5.95 18.61
CA ALA A 163 -24.94 -5.43 17.88
C ALA A 163 -24.78 -5.67 16.36
N PRO A 164 -25.18 -6.85 15.85
CA PRO A 164 -24.97 -7.24 14.45
C PRO A 164 -25.68 -6.33 13.43
N ASP A 165 -26.83 -5.77 13.80
CA ASP A 165 -27.67 -4.96 12.92
C ASP A 165 -27.30 -3.47 12.92
N THR A 166 -26.35 -3.04 13.76
CA THR A 166 -25.91 -1.65 13.81
C THR A 166 -24.84 -1.41 12.74
N PRO A 167 -25.08 -0.54 11.74
CA PRO A 167 -24.09 -0.24 10.72
C PRO A 167 -22.91 0.54 11.32
N VAL A 168 -21.73 0.32 10.75
CA VAL A 168 -20.52 1.10 11.07
C VAL A 168 -20.21 2.02 9.91
N GLU A 169 -20.00 3.31 10.21
CA GLU A 169 -19.62 4.30 9.20
C GLU A 169 -18.19 4.03 8.73
N ALA A 170 -17.97 3.96 7.41
CA ALA A 170 -16.68 3.56 6.86
C ALA A 170 -15.57 4.58 7.15
N ASP A 171 -15.91 5.88 7.15
CA ASP A 171 -15.00 6.98 7.45
C ASP A 171 -14.57 7.06 8.92
N THR A 172 -15.16 6.24 9.80
CA THR A 172 -14.68 6.07 11.19
C THR A 172 -13.18 5.75 11.22
N PHE A 173 -12.67 5.01 10.22
CA PHE A 173 -11.26 4.68 10.08
C PHE A 173 -10.34 5.92 10.05
N ALA A 174 -10.80 7.05 9.51
CA ALA A 174 -9.97 8.26 9.41
C ALA A 174 -9.46 8.73 10.78
N LEU A 175 -10.30 8.65 11.82
CA LEU A 175 -9.92 9.03 13.18
C LEU A 175 -8.85 8.09 13.77
N TYR A 176 -8.95 6.78 13.49
CA TYR A 176 -7.95 5.80 13.90
C TYR A 176 -6.59 6.10 13.26
N ALA A 177 -6.58 6.34 11.94
CA ALA A 177 -5.36 6.62 11.20
C ALA A 177 -4.67 7.92 11.67
N LEU A 178 -5.45 8.98 11.93
CA LEU A 178 -4.92 10.25 12.44
C LEU A 178 -4.37 10.11 13.87
N THR A 179 -5.03 9.32 14.71
CA THR A 179 -4.61 9.09 16.10
C THR A 179 -3.27 8.36 16.18
N GLU A 180 -3.11 7.28 15.41
CA GLU A 180 -1.84 6.52 15.36
C GLU A 180 -0.70 7.40 14.83
N ALA A 181 -0.95 8.17 13.76
CA ALA A 181 0.05 9.09 13.21
C ALA A 181 0.45 10.19 14.18
N GLN A 182 -0.51 10.73 14.95
CA GLN A 182 -0.24 11.75 15.95
C GLN A 182 0.63 11.21 17.09
N ALA A 183 0.42 9.95 17.52
CA ALA A 183 1.24 9.32 18.55
C ALA A 183 2.72 9.21 18.13
N GLY A 184 2.99 8.86 16.87
CA GLY A 184 4.34 8.77 16.31
C GLY A 184 5.01 10.11 15.97
N ARG A 185 4.24 11.21 15.90
CA ARG A 185 4.69 12.50 15.36
C ARG A 185 5.89 13.10 16.09
N SER A 186 5.88 13.06 17.43
CA SER A 186 6.95 13.64 18.25
C SER A 186 8.28 12.91 18.04
N GLY A 187 8.27 11.57 18.04
CA GLY A 187 9.46 10.76 17.77
C GLY A 187 10.03 11.01 16.38
N ARG A 188 9.15 11.08 15.37
CA ARG A 188 9.56 11.38 13.98
C ARG A 188 10.12 12.79 13.81
N ALA A 189 9.56 13.78 14.49
CA ALA A 189 10.09 15.14 14.45
C ALA A 189 11.52 15.21 15.00
N LYS A 190 11.79 14.47 16.09
CA LYS A 190 13.16 14.32 16.63
C LYS A 190 14.07 13.59 15.64
N ALA A 191 13.60 12.52 15.01
CA ALA A 191 14.34 11.77 14.00
C ALA A 191 14.71 12.65 12.79
N VAL A 192 13.75 13.41 12.25
CA VAL A 192 14.00 14.35 11.14
C VAL A 192 14.99 15.44 11.53
N ALA A 193 14.87 16.00 12.74
CA ALA A 193 15.80 17.02 13.23
C ALA A 193 17.22 16.45 13.34
N ARG A 194 17.36 15.25 13.92
CA ARG A 194 18.65 14.57 14.08
C ARG A 194 19.25 14.14 12.74
N LEU A 195 18.43 13.61 11.84
CA LEU A 195 18.87 13.24 10.49
C LEU A 195 19.36 14.48 9.73
N SER A 196 18.62 15.60 9.79
CA SER A 196 19.03 16.84 9.13
C SER A 196 20.37 17.38 9.66
N ASP A 197 20.63 17.22 10.96
CA ASP A 197 21.89 17.60 11.61
C ASP A 197 23.06 16.73 11.11
N LEU A 198 22.88 15.41 11.08
CA LEU A 198 23.86 14.47 10.49
C LEU A 198 24.15 14.81 9.02
N LEU A 199 23.10 15.10 8.25
CA LEU A 199 23.22 15.43 6.83
C LEU A 199 23.93 16.78 6.58
N SER A 200 23.79 17.73 7.49
CA SER A 200 24.39 19.07 7.35
C SER A 200 25.86 19.12 7.77
N THR A 201 26.32 18.17 8.58
CA THR A 201 27.65 18.18 9.21
C THR A 201 28.62 17.23 8.51
N ASP A 202 28.53 15.92 8.80
CA ASP A 202 29.40 14.89 8.26
C ASP A 202 28.61 13.63 7.87
N PRO A 203 27.83 13.69 6.79
CA PRO A 203 26.94 12.60 6.39
C PRO A 203 27.66 11.30 6.01
N LEU A 204 28.86 11.40 5.43
CA LEU A 204 29.62 10.24 4.97
C LEU A 204 30.47 9.64 6.09
N GLY A 205 31.06 10.46 6.98
CA GLY A 205 31.78 9.94 8.14
C GLY A 205 30.86 9.29 9.17
N ARG A 206 29.60 9.71 9.24
CA ARG A 206 28.57 9.15 10.15
C ARG A 206 27.48 8.36 9.43
N LEU A 207 27.81 7.74 8.30
CA LEU A 207 26.84 7.01 7.47
C LEU A 207 26.10 5.92 8.25
N THR A 208 26.78 5.19 9.15
CA THR A 208 26.15 4.16 9.98
C THR A 208 25.04 4.72 10.87
N GLU A 209 25.23 5.90 11.47
CA GLU A 209 24.20 6.54 12.30
C GLU A 209 23.01 7.02 11.45
N VAL A 210 23.28 7.49 10.22
CA VAL A 210 22.24 7.84 9.25
C VAL A 210 21.40 6.60 8.90
N GLU A 211 22.06 5.47 8.65
CA GLU A 211 21.40 4.21 8.34
C GLU A 211 20.56 3.66 9.52
N GLU A 212 21.10 3.71 10.74
CA GLU A 212 20.39 3.25 11.94
C GLU A 212 19.11 4.06 12.19
N LEU A 213 19.20 5.39 12.06
CA LEU A 213 18.05 6.28 12.20
C LEU A 213 17.00 6.01 11.13
N LEU A 214 17.43 5.87 9.87
CA LEU A 214 16.53 5.55 8.75
C LEU A 214 15.89 4.17 8.91
N ARG A 215 16.64 3.16 9.35
CA ARG A 215 16.09 1.81 9.60
C ARG A 215 15.05 1.82 10.73
N ALA A 216 15.27 2.61 11.78
CA ALA A 216 14.35 2.71 12.91
C ALA A 216 13.07 3.47 12.57
N HIS A 217 13.13 4.49 11.71
CA HIS A 217 12.00 5.41 11.46
C HIS A 217 11.38 5.32 10.06
N ALA A 218 12.03 4.63 9.12
CA ALA A 218 11.55 4.39 7.76
C ALA A 218 11.55 2.89 7.41
N PRO A 219 10.60 2.11 7.97
CA PRO A 219 10.51 0.68 7.72
C PRO A 219 10.18 0.35 6.26
N THR A 220 9.61 1.30 5.50
CA THR A 220 9.33 1.15 4.07
C THR A 220 9.99 2.26 3.25
N ALA A 221 10.15 2.03 1.94
CA ALA A 221 10.64 3.06 1.01
C ALA A 221 9.75 4.32 0.98
N ALA A 222 8.44 4.18 1.19
CA ALA A 222 7.52 5.32 1.27
C ALA A 222 7.73 6.15 2.55
N ASP A 223 8.09 5.50 3.66
CA ASP A 223 8.44 6.19 4.90
C ASP A 223 9.81 6.89 4.76
N PHE A 224 10.75 6.26 4.03
CA PHE A 224 12.02 6.90 3.67
C PHE A 224 11.76 8.17 2.85
N ALA A 225 10.88 8.11 1.85
CA ALA A 225 10.51 9.27 1.04
C ALA A 225 9.92 10.41 1.88
N ARG A 226 9.13 10.11 2.93
CA ARG A 226 8.60 11.13 3.87
C ARG A 226 9.69 11.79 4.70
N LEU A 227 10.61 11.00 5.26
CA LEU A 227 11.73 11.53 6.02
C LEU A 227 12.66 12.35 5.11
N PHE A 228 12.94 11.85 3.91
CA PHE A 228 13.76 12.53 2.92
C PHE A 228 13.15 13.88 2.53
N GLU A 229 11.86 13.94 2.21
CA GLU A 229 11.20 15.18 1.79
C GLU A 229 11.19 16.22 2.93
N ALA A 230 10.93 15.79 4.17
CA ALA A 230 11.05 16.67 5.34
C ALA A 230 12.49 17.18 5.59
N CYS A 231 13.50 16.34 5.36
CA CYS A 231 14.90 16.74 5.41
C CYS A 231 15.28 17.65 4.24
N ALA A 232 14.76 17.39 3.04
CA ALA A 232 15.04 18.17 1.84
C ALA A 232 14.56 19.61 1.99
N GLU A 233 13.37 19.83 2.57
CA GLU A 233 12.88 21.17 2.90
C GLU A 233 13.81 21.89 3.90
N ARG A 234 14.30 21.18 4.92
CA ARG A 234 15.21 21.76 5.93
C ARG A 234 16.58 22.09 5.36
N LEU A 235 17.13 21.23 4.52
CA LEU A 235 18.39 21.45 3.82
C LEU A 235 18.26 22.57 2.78
N THR A 236 17.16 22.62 2.05
CA THR A 236 16.87 23.72 1.09
C THR A 236 16.78 25.05 1.80
N ARG A 237 16.10 25.11 2.96
CA ARG A 237 16.06 26.32 3.81
C ARG A 237 17.45 26.68 4.33
N ALA A 238 18.23 25.71 4.79
CA ALA A 238 19.59 25.95 5.26
C ALA A 238 20.54 26.45 4.17
N LEU A 239 20.39 25.95 2.94
CA LEU A 239 21.14 26.40 1.78
C LEU A 239 20.75 27.82 1.38
N ALA A 240 19.45 28.16 1.40
CA ALA A 240 18.96 29.49 1.09
C ALA A 240 19.37 30.55 2.14
N GLU A 241 19.58 30.12 3.38
CA GLU A 241 20.07 30.95 4.50
C GLU A 241 21.61 30.93 4.63
N ASP A 242 22.32 30.40 3.63
CA ASP A 242 23.80 30.25 3.60
C ASP A 242 24.40 29.53 4.83
N ARG A 243 23.60 28.71 5.53
CA ARG A 243 24.04 27.91 6.69
C ARG A 243 24.81 26.66 6.28
N ILE A 244 24.58 26.17 5.06
CA ILE A 244 25.30 25.04 4.46
C ILE A 244 25.67 25.37 3.02
N SER A 245 26.76 24.81 2.54
CA SER A 245 27.22 24.92 1.16
C SER A 245 26.52 23.92 0.23
N ARG A 246 26.56 24.22 -1.07
CA ARG A 246 26.11 23.26 -2.10
C ARG A 246 26.88 21.93 -2.06
N MET A 247 28.16 21.96 -1.70
CA MET A 247 28.98 20.76 -1.52
C MET A 247 28.42 19.86 -0.42
N GLN A 248 28.05 20.43 0.74
CA GLN A 248 27.43 19.67 1.83
C GLN A 248 26.13 18.99 1.40
N VAL A 249 25.29 19.68 0.62
CA VAL A 249 24.07 19.08 0.05
C VAL A 249 24.41 17.89 -0.86
N THR A 250 25.45 17.99 -1.69
CA THR A 250 25.91 16.87 -2.53
C THR A 250 26.39 15.67 -1.71
N LEU A 251 27.14 15.91 -0.62
CA LEU A 251 27.60 14.85 0.28
C LEU A 251 26.42 14.19 1.01
N ALA A 252 25.47 15.00 1.51
CA ALA A 252 24.24 14.52 2.13
C ALA A 252 23.42 13.64 1.16
N TYR A 253 23.27 14.10 -0.08
CA TYR A 253 22.54 13.38 -1.11
C TYR A 253 23.21 12.04 -1.45
N SER A 254 24.55 12.01 -1.48
CA SER A 254 25.33 10.78 -1.70
C SER A 254 25.15 9.78 -0.55
N ALA A 255 25.22 10.26 0.70
CA ALA A 255 25.00 9.42 1.89
C ALA A 255 23.58 8.81 1.90
N LEU A 256 22.56 9.60 1.54
CA LEU A 256 21.19 9.12 1.45
C LEU A 256 21.01 8.05 0.36
N GLN A 257 21.71 8.16 -0.78
CA GLN A 257 21.69 7.12 -1.82
C GLN A 257 22.32 5.81 -1.32
N MET A 258 23.45 5.89 -0.61
CA MET A 258 24.11 4.73 -0.02
C MET A 258 23.21 4.06 1.03
N ALA A 259 22.66 4.86 1.94
CA ALA A 259 21.75 4.37 2.97
C ALA A 259 20.49 3.75 2.37
N LEU A 260 19.88 4.39 1.37
CA LEU A 260 18.73 3.84 0.66
C LEU A 260 19.07 2.46 0.09
N ARG A 261 20.17 2.34 -0.66
CA ARG A 261 20.48 1.08 -1.34
C ARG A 261 20.84 -0.05 -0.37
N ARG A 262 21.31 0.26 0.83
CA ARG A 262 21.61 -0.72 1.88
C ARG A 262 20.37 -1.15 2.68
N ILE A 263 19.34 -0.30 2.76
CA ILE A 263 18.12 -0.57 3.52
C ILE A 263 17.02 -1.15 2.61
N HIS A 264 16.81 -0.54 1.44
CA HIS A 264 15.73 -0.88 0.50
C HIS A 264 16.30 -1.21 -0.88
N HIS A 265 16.09 -2.45 -1.31
CA HIS A 265 16.60 -2.98 -2.57
C HIS A 265 15.69 -4.09 -3.09
N LEU A 266 14.39 -3.83 -3.22
CA LEU A 266 13.42 -4.82 -3.67
C LEU A 266 13.78 -5.30 -5.09
N PRO A 267 13.72 -6.64 -5.32
CA PRO A 267 13.85 -7.18 -6.66
C PRO A 267 12.64 -6.73 -7.51
N ASP A 268 12.81 -6.73 -8.82
CA ASP A 268 11.68 -6.45 -9.71
C ASP A 268 10.66 -7.61 -9.61
N PRO A 269 9.36 -7.32 -9.41
CA PRO A 269 8.35 -8.35 -9.17
C PRO A 269 8.14 -9.20 -10.43
N GLN A 270 8.30 -10.52 -10.29
CA GLN A 270 8.10 -11.47 -11.39
C GLN A 270 6.65 -11.47 -11.92
N LYS A 271 5.69 -11.38 -10.99
CA LYS A 271 4.28 -11.15 -11.30
C LYS A 271 3.99 -9.68 -11.03
N SER A 272 3.94 -8.87 -12.08
CA SER A 272 3.71 -7.43 -11.96
C SER A 272 2.32 -7.02 -12.45
N VAL A 273 1.78 -5.96 -11.85
CA VAL A 273 0.51 -5.32 -12.25
C VAL A 273 0.65 -4.62 -13.61
N GLY A 274 1.84 -4.10 -13.89
CA GLY A 274 2.19 -3.46 -15.13
C GLY A 274 3.65 -2.99 -15.11
N ALA A 275 4.10 -2.47 -16.24
CA ALA A 275 5.42 -1.87 -16.38
C ALA A 275 5.33 -0.34 -16.28
N VAL A 276 6.27 0.26 -15.56
CA VAL A 276 6.40 1.71 -15.42
C VAL A 276 7.85 2.12 -15.61
N LEU A 277 8.05 3.20 -16.36
CA LEU A 277 9.37 3.78 -16.58
C LEU A 277 9.51 5.04 -15.73
N VAL A 278 10.54 5.09 -14.90
CA VAL A 278 10.88 6.25 -14.07
C VAL A 278 12.04 6.98 -14.73
N ALA A 279 11.88 8.24 -15.06
CA ALA A 279 12.90 9.04 -15.72
C ALA A 279 13.19 10.37 -15.00
N GLY A 280 14.44 10.78 -15.04
CA GLY A 280 14.80 12.18 -14.75
C GLY A 280 14.65 13.06 -15.99
N VAL A 281 14.50 14.37 -15.78
CA VAL A 281 14.59 15.36 -16.86
C VAL A 281 16.07 15.47 -17.29
N PRO A 282 16.40 15.47 -18.60
CA PRO A 282 17.77 15.66 -19.07
C PRO A 282 18.42 16.92 -18.46
N GLY A 283 19.64 16.78 -17.94
CA GLY A 283 20.35 17.84 -17.22
C GLY A 283 20.14 17.85 -15.70
N HIS A 284 19.02 17.29 -15.22
CA HIS A 284 18.75 17.08 -13.80
C HIS A 284 19.20 15.69 -13.36
N LYS A 285 19.59 15.53 -12.09
CA LYS A 285 20.08 14.24 -11.56
C LYS A 285 19.25 13.75 -10.36
N PRO A 286 17.95 13.42 -10.55
CA PRO A 286 17.09 12.90 -9.49
C PRO A 286 17.38 11.42 -9.22
N ILE A 287 18.61 11.08 -8.85
CA ILE A 287 19.07 9.69 -8.64
C ILE A 287 18.33 9.06 -7.45
N LEU A 288 18.30 9.76 -6.31
CA LEU A 288 17.65 9.28 -5.09
C LEU A 288 16.13 9.20 -5.26
N GLU A 289 15.51 10.24 -5.82
CA GLU A 289 14.06 10.32 -6.03
C GLU A 289 13.58 9.27 -7.03
N ALA A 290 14.33 9.04 -8.11
CA ALA A 290 14.00 7.99 -9.07
C ALA A 290 14.16 6.59 -8.45
N ALA A 291 15.20 6.37 -7.62
CA ALA A 291 15.37 5.12 -6.90
C ALA A 291 14.23 4.89 -5.88
N LEU A 292 13.85 5.92 -5.11
CA LEU A 292 12.71 5.87 -4.18
C LEU A 292 11.40 5.58 -4.93
N ALA A 293 11.17 6.26 -6.04
CA ALA A 293 10.01 6.01 -6.89
C ALA A 293 9.95 4.55 -7.35
N ALA A 294 11.05 4.00 -7.83
CA ALA A 294 11.12 2.59 -8.23
C ALA A 294 10.86 1.63 -7.06
N GLU A 295 11.49 1.83 -5.90
CA GLU A 295 11.28 0.99 -4.72
C GLU A 295 9.83 1.04 -4.22
N MET A 296 9.22 2.23 -4.14
CA MET A 296 7.81 2.39 -3.74
C MET A 296 6.86 1.69 -4.70
N LEU A 297 7.12 1.75 -6.01
CA LEU A 297 6.29 1.11 -7.02
C LEU A 297 6.48 -0.41 -7.06
N ARG A 298 7.70 -0.92 -6.86
CA ARG A 298 7.95 -2.36 -6.68
C ARG A 298 7.27 -2.91 -5.44
N ALA A 299 7.26 -2.13 -4.35
CA ALA A 299 6.58 -2.51 -3.10
C ALA A 299 5.06 -2.68 -3.24
N VAL A 300 4.46 -2.15 -4.32
CA VAL A 300 3.05 -2.35 -4.68
C VAL A 300 2.86 -3.17 -5.96
N GLY A 301 3.90 -3.91 -6.39
CA GLY A 301 3.81 -4.91 -7.46
C GLY A 301 3.99 -4.37 -8.89
N TRP A 302 4.50 -3.15 -9.09
CA TRP A 302 4.84 -2.66 -10.42
C TRP A 302 6.26 -3.06 -10.84
N SER A 303 6.42 -3.50 -12.09
CA SER A 303 7.74 -3.68 -12.70
C SER A 303 8.30 -2.32 -13.09
N THR A 304 9.48 -1.97 -12.60
CA THR A 304 10.02 -0.62 -12.72
C THR A 304 11.39 -0.62 -13.39
N SER A 305 11.57 0.33 -14.32
CA SER A 305 12.85 0.63 -14.94
C SER A 305 13.22 2.10 -14.71
N VAL A 306 14.40 2.36 -14.17
CA VAL A 306 14.92 3.71 -13.97
C VAL A 306 15.82 4.09 -15.16
N VAL A 307 15.63 5.29 -15.70
CA VAL A 307 16.40 5.82 -16.82
C VAL A 307 16.81 7.27 -16.54
N HIS A 308 18.07 7.60 -16.79
CA HIS A 308 18.55 8.98 -16.80
C HIS A 308 18.88 9.35 -18.25
N PRO A 309 17.90 9.88 -19.01
CA PRO A 309 18.09 10.14 -20.43
C PRO A 309 18.97 11.37 -20.67
N GLU A 310 19.84 11.29 -21.67
CA GLU A 310 20.63 12.44 -22.14
C GLU A 310 19.78 13.40 -23.00
N SER A 311 18.70 12.91 -23.61
CA SER A 311 17.81 13.71 -24.45
C SER A 311 16.38 13.15 -24.51
N VAL A 312 15.43 13.98 -24.94
CA VAL A 312 14.03 13.57 -25.20
C VAL A 312 13.95 12.44 -26.23
N ALA A 313 14.81 12.47 -27.25
CA ALA A 313 14.84 11.45 -28.30
C ALA A 313 15.28 10.08 -27.75
N ALA A 314 16.28 10.06 -26.86
CA ALA A 314 16.74 8.85 -26.20
C ALA A 314 15.62 8.21 -25.34
N LEU A 315 14.89 9.04 -24.58
CA LEU A 315 13.75 8.55 -23.79
C LEU A 315 12.62 8.02 -24.67
N ALA A 316 12.26 8.73 -25.74
CA ALA A 316 11.23 8.29 -26.68
C ALA A 316 11.58 6.93 -27.32
N ALA A 317 12.84 6.74 -27.72
CA ALA A 317 13.32 5.47 -28.24
C ALA A 317 13.22 4.34 -27.21
N ARG A 318 13.52 4.63 -25.94
CA ARG A 318 13.39 3.66 -24.84
C ARG A 318 11.94 3.27 -24.59
N LEU A 319 11.03 4.24 -24.52
CA LEU A 319 9.57 4.01 -24.34
C LEU A 319 9.00 3.17 -25.48
N LYS A 320 9.43 3.42 -26.72
CA LYS A 320 9.04 2.62 -27.89
C LYS A 320 9.55 1.18 -27.81
N THR A 321 10.80 1.00 -27.39
CA THR A 321 11.42 -0.34 -27.26
C THR A 321 10.77 -1.15 -26.15
N SER A 322 10.50 -0.53 -24.98
CA SER A 322 9.87 -1.22 -23.85
C SER A 322 8.36 -1.35 -24.00
N ARG A 323 7.74 -0.63 -24.95
CA ARG A 323 6.28 -0.50 -25.11
C ARG A 323 5.58 -0.11 -23.80
N THR A 324 6.25 0.67 -22.97
CA THR A 324 5.72 1.11 -21.69
C THR A 324 4.80 2.31 -21.91
N SER A 325 3.54 2.18 -21.51
CA SER A 325 2.54 3.25 -21.62
C SER A 325 2.49 4.18 -20.42
N THR A 326 3.38 4.02 -19.43
CA THR A 326 3.40 4.81 -18.20
C THR A 326 4.80 5.35 -17.90
N LEU A 327 4.92 6.67 -17.85
CA LEU A 327 6.13 7.40 -17.50
C LEU A 327 5.93 8.18 -16.20
N VAL A 328 6.86 8.04 -15.28
CA VAL A 328 6.98 8.86 -14.08
C VAL A 328 8.20 9.76 -14.22
N VAL A 329 8.00 11.07 -14.17
CA VAL A 329 9.08 12.07 -14.16
C VAL A 329 9.46 12.34 -12.71
N ALA A 330 10.59 11.81 -12.27
CA ALA A 330 11.10 11.98 -10.91
C ALA A 330 11.58 13.43 -10.71
N PRO A 331 11.08 14.15 -9.69
CA PRO A 331 11.55 15.50 -9.39
C PRO A 331 12.93 15.46 -8.70
N SER A 332 13.67 16.55 -8.76
CA SER A 332 14.92 16.74 -8.01
C SER A 332 14.67 17.68 -6.83
N LEU A 333 14.46 17.15 -5.62
CA LEU A 333 14.00 17.97 -4.48
C LEU A 333 15.06 18.92 -3.93
N LEU A 334 16.34 18.64 -4.22
CA LEU A 334 17.48 19.44 -3.77
C LEU A 334 18.12 20.26 -4.89
N GLU A 335 17.59 20.22 -6.12
CA GLU A 335 18.15 20.96 -7.26
C GLU A 335 17.17 22.00 -7.83
N GLY A 336 17.62 23.25 -7.90
CA GLY A 336 17.11 24.25 -8.83
C GLY A 336 15.77 24.93 -8.50
N THR A 337 15.67 26.20 -8.89
CA THR A 337 14.42 26.96 -9.01
C THR A 337 13.79 26.76 -10.39
N GLU A 338 14.60 26.50 -11.43
CA GLU A 338 14.18 26.42 -12.85
C GLU A 338 13.58 25.06 -13.27
N GLN A 339 13.59 24.06 -12.38
CA GLN A 339 13.16 22.68 -12.69
C GLN A 339 11.71 22.61 -13.23
N GLU A 340 10.83 23.50 -12.79
CA GLU A 340 9.44 23.53 -13.24
C GLU A 340 9.34 23.82 -14.74
N ALA A 341 10.05 24.85 -15.20
CA ALA A 341 10.06 25.23 -16.60
C ALA A 341 10.73 24.17 -17.48
N ASP A 342 11.80 23.54 -16.99
CA ASP A 342 12.45 22.42 -17.67
C ASP A 342 11.52 21.22 -17.82
N THR A 343 10.82 20.85 -16.74
CA THR A 343 9.87 19.73 -16.75
C THR A 343 8.72 20.00 -17.71
N LEU A 344 8.18 21.23 -17.73
CA LEU A 344 7.12 21.63 -18.66
C LEU A 344 7.58 21.52 -20.13
N ARG A 345 8.75 22.06 -20.45
CA ARG A 345 9.33 21.96 -21.80
C ARG A 345 9.57 20.51 -22.19
N PHE A 346 10.07 19.70 -21.27
CA PHE A 346 10.37 18.29 -21.47
C PHE A 346 9.10 17.46 -21.75
N VAL A 347 8.05 17.62 -20.94
CA VAL A 347 6.77 16.93 -21.13
C VAL A 347 6.13 17.35 -22.44
N SER A 348 6.09 18.66 -22.73
CA SER A 348 5.56 19.18 -23.99
C SER A 348 6.31 18.65 -25.21
N ALA A 349 7.65 18.62 -25.15
CA ALA A 349 8.49 18.07 -26.22
C ALA A 349 8.28 16.56 -26.41
N LEU A 350 8.06 15.80 -25.33
CA LEU A 350 7.76 14.37 -25.42
C LEU A 350 6.38 14.12 -26.04
N ARG A 351 5.37 14.95 -25.69
CA ARG A 351 4.02 14.89 -26.24
C ARG A 351 3.93 15.31 -27.71
N ALA A 352 4.76 16.26 -28.13
CA ALA A 352 4.83 16.70 -29.53
C ALA A 352 5.31 15.59 -30.47
N ARG A 353 5.97 14.56 -29.95
CA ARG A 353 6.33 13.36 -30.73
C ARG A 353 5.09 12.46 -30.84
N THR A 354 4.54 12.39 -32.04
CA THR A 354 3.25 11.74 -32.35
C THR A 354 3.27 10.21 -32.31
N ASP A 355 4.37 9.57 -31.90
CA ASP A 355 4.60 8.13 -32.00
C ASP A 355 4.26 7.32 -30.73
N LEU A 356 3.71 7.97 -29.69
CA LEU A 356 3.33 7.32 -28.42
C LEU A 356 1.86 7.61 -28.02
N PRO A 357 0.85 7.21 -28.82
CA PRO A 357 -0.55 7.36 -28.44
C PRO A 357 -0.85 6.49 -27.21
N GLY A 358 -1.39 7.10 -26.15
CA GLY A 358 -1.72 6.39 -24.89
C GLY A 358 -0.61 6.37 -23.83
N LEU A 359 0.51 7.08 -24.03
CA LEU A 359 1.47 7.31 -22.96
C LEU A 359 0.81 8.13 -21.84
N SER A 360 0.90 7.68 -20.61
CA SER A 360 0.50 8.42 -19.42
C SER A 360 1.74 8.97 -18.73
N ILE A 361 1.72 10.25 -18.37
CA ILE A 361 2.84 10.98 -17.77
C ILE A 361 2.42 11.49 -16.40
N LEU A 362 3.18 11.09 -15.37
CA LEU A 362 3.05 11.60 -14.02
C LEU A 362 4.23 12.51 -13.70
N VAL A 363 3.96 13.66 -13.10
CA VAL A 363 4.99 14.64 -12.70
C VAL A 363 4.97 14.89 -11.19
N GLY A 364 6.14 15.13 -10.61
CA GLY A 364 6.30 15.42 -9.19
C GLY A 364 6.75 16.85 -8.88
N GLY A 365 7.07 17.09 -7.61
CA GLY A 365 7.62 18.36 -7.13
C GLY A 365 6.62 19.51 -7.17
N ARG A 366 7.12 20.74 -7.27
CA ARG A 366 6.29 21.96 -7.27
C ARG A 366 5.30 22.02 -8.43
N LEU A 367 5.63 21.41 -9.57
CA LEU A 367 4.73 21.32 -10.72
C LEU A 367 3.43 20.58 -10.37
N ALA A 368 3.50 19.57 -9.50
CA ALA A 368 2.34 18.80 -9.06
C ALA A 368 1.46 19.52 -8.02
N GLN A 369 1.86 20.72 -7.55
CA GLN A 369 1.01 21.58 -6.72
C GLN A 369 0.03 22.42 -7.57
N LEU A 370 0.24 22.49 -8.88
CA LEU A 370 -0.67 23.17 -9.79
C LEU A 370 -2.04 22.46 -9.83
N PRO A 371 -3.13 23.21 -10.09
CA PRO A 371 -4.44 22.61 -10.23
C PRO A 371 -4.47 21.60 -11.40
N PRO A 372 -5.31 20.55 -11.32
CA PRO A 372 -5.34 19.50 -12.35
C PRO A 372 -5.59 20.00 -13.78
N SER A 373 -6.27 21.14 -13.96
CA SER A 373 -6.45 21.79 -15.25
C SER A 373 -5.12 22.21 -15.88
N LYS A 374 -4.25 22.88 -15.11
CA LYS A 374 -2.92 23.32 -15.56
C LYS A 374 -1.98 22.16 -15.83
N LEU A 375 -2.11 21.06 -15.08
CA LEU A 375 -1.36 19.84 -15.37
C LEU A 375 -1.76 19.24 -16.72
N LYS A 376 -3.06 19.17 -17.02
CA LYS A 376 -3.53 18.71 -18.34
C LYS A 376 -3.07 19.64 -19.47
N ASP A 377 -3.10 20.95 -19.27
CA ASP A 377 -2.59 21.93 -20.23
C ASP A 377 -1.09 21.72 -20.52
N SER A 378 -0.32 21.23 -19.54
CA SER A 378 1.10 20.90 -19.73
C SER A 378 1.35 19.59 -20.49
N GLY A 379 0.33 18.78 -20.71
CA GLY A 379 0.43 17.44 -21.29
C GLY A 379 0.74 16.32 -20.29
N ALA A 380 0.77 16.61 -18.99
CA ALA A 380 0.83 15.62 -17.92
C ALA A 380 -0.58 15.14 -17.53
N ASP A 381 -0.73 13.85 -17.23
CA ASP A 381 -2.03 13.25 -16.90
C ASP A 381 -2.39 13.39 -15.43
N ALA A 382 -1.38 13.33 -14.55
CA ALA A 382 -1.53 13.47 -13.11
C ALA A 382 -0.27 14.02 -12.44
N GLY A 383 -0.46 14.63 -11.26
CA GLY A 383 0.62 15.09 -10.39
C GLY A 383 0.70 14.29 -9.10
N PHE A 384 1.90 14.20 -8.53
CA PHE A 384 2.12 13.77 -7.15
C PHE A 384 2.93 14.85 -6.40
N ALA A 385 2.24 15.62 -5.55
CA ALA A 385 2.83 16.76 -4.84
C ALA A 385 3.92 16.36 -3.81
N HIS A 386 3.92 15.10 -3.38
CA HIS A 386 4.90 14.51 -2.48
C HIS A 386 5.26 13.12 -2.98
N LEU A 387 6.53 12.70 -2.86
CA LEU A 387 7.02 11.40 -3.34
C LEU A 387 6.19 10.21 -2.83
N ALA A 388 5.76 10.22 -1.56
CA ALA A 388 4.99 9.13 -0.96
C ALA A 388 3.56 8.99 -1.54
N LEU A 389 3.09 9.97 -2.32
CA LEU A 389 1.80 9.94 -3.02
C LEU A 389 1.87 9.31 -4.41
N LEU A 390 3.08 9.01 -4.90
CA LEU A 390 3.29 8.42 -6.22
C LEU A 390 2.50 7.12 -6.44
N PRO A 391 2.48 6.13 -5.51
CA PRO A 391 1.70 4.90 -5.74
C PRO A 391 0.20 5.17 -5.92
N ALA A 392 -0.36 6.10 -5.14
CA ALA A 392 -1.77 6.48 -5.25
C ALA A 392 -2.06 7.25 -6.54
N ALA A 393 -1.14 8.12 -6.96
CA ALA A 393 -1.25 8.84 -8.24
C ALA A 393 -1.18 7.88 -9.43
N LEU A 394 -0.27 6.90 -9.39
CA LEU A 394 -0.16 5.88 -10.42
C LEU A 394 -1.41 5.01 -10.49
N ALA A 395 -1.96 4.59 -9.34
CA ALA A 395 -3.20 3.80 -9.31
C ALA A 395 -4.38 4.51 -9.99
N ARG A 396 -4.48 5.85 -9.87
CA ARG A 396 -5.53 6.65 -10.55
C ARG A 396 -5.37 6.69 -12.07
N VAL A 397 -4.14 6.59 -12.57
CA VAL A 397 -3.84 6.61 -14.01
C VAL A 397 -3.92 5.21 -14.61
N ALA A 398 -3.47 4.21 -13.85
CA ALA A 398 -3.50 2.81 -14.22
C ALA A 398 -4.90 2.20 -14.18
N CYS A 399 -5.81 2.75 -13.36
CA CYS A 399 -7.23 2.46 -13.41
C CYS A 399 -7.87 3.39 -14.45
N PRO A 400 -8.23 2.92 -15.66
CA PRO A 400 -8.88 3.75 -16.64
C PRO A 400 -10.35 3.91 -16.23
N ALA A 401 -10.61 4.75 -15.22
CA ALA A 401 -11.95 5.22 -14.86
C ALA A 401 -11.83 6.52 -14.03
N ASN A 402 -11.78 7.73 -14.59
CA ASN A 402 -12.84 8.44 -15.32
C ASN A 402 -13.46 7.73 -16.52
N ALA A 403 -14.35 6.79 -16.24
CA ALA A 403 -15.39 6.36 -17.15
C ALA A 403 -16.69 6.91 -16.55
N ASP A 404 -17.00 8.17 -16.79
CA ASP A 404 -18.02 8.45 -17.81
C ASP A 404 -17.98 7.47 -18.98
N CYS A 405 -18.57 6.29 -18.74
CA CYS A 405 -19.22 5.36 -19.67
C CYS A 405 -19.17 3.97 -18.99
N CYS A 406 -20.28 3.33 -18.61
CA CYS A 406 -21.29 2.84 -19.55
C CYS A 406 -20.76 2.26 -20.88
N SER A 407 -19.45 2.02 -21.05
CA SER A 407 -18.90 1.40 -22.25
C SER A 407 -18.06 0.20 -21.88
N MET A 408 -18.77 -0.85 -21.42
CA MET A 408 -18.56 -2.12 -22.09
C MET A 408 -18.69 -1.87 -23.59
N ARG A 409 -17.78 -2.44 -24.39
CA ARG A 409 -18.13 -2.78 -25.78
C ARG A 409 -19.21 -3.87 -25.75
N ALA A 410 -20.43 -3.44 -25.46
CA ALA A 410 -21.73 -4.04 -25.75
C ALA A 410 -22.79 -3.20 -25.02
N CYS A 411 -23.11 -2.02 -25.55
CA CYS A 411 -24.48 -1.46 -25.56
C CYS A 411 -24.44 -0.01 -26.09
N ARG A 412 -24.78 0.14 -27.38
CA ARG A 412 -25.53 1.33 -27.82
C ARG A 412 -27.00 0.98 -27.57
N MET A 413 -27.66 1.62 -26.61
CA MET A 413 -29.10 2.01 -26.59
C MET A 413 -29.53 2.46 -25.17
N PRO A 414 -30.56 3.34 -25.04
CA PRO A 414 -30.92 4.04 -23.81
C PRO A 414 -31.69 3.19 -22.78
N ALA A 415 -31.63 3.64 -21.52
CA ALA A 415 -31.95 2.96 -20.26
C ALA A 415 -33.42 2.55 -20.01
N SER A 416 -34.20 2.11 -20.99
CA SER A 416 -35.59 1.68 -20.74
C SER A 416 -35.95 0.26 -21.20
N GLN A 417 -35.06 -0.46 -21.90
CA GLN A 417 -35.31 -1.86 -22.30
C GLN A 417 -33.99 -2.63 -22.41
N CYS A 418 -33.71 -3.56 -21.48
CA CYS A 418 -32.67 -4.58 -21.72
C CYS A 418 -32.91 -5.88 -20.96
N CYS A 419 -33.26 -6.92 -21.74
CA CYS A 419 -33.46 -8.35 -21.51
C CYS A 419 -32.59 -9.08 -20.45
N ASP A 420 -33.24 -9.74 -19.50
CA ASP A 420 -33.25 -11.17 -19.09
C ASP A 420 -32.05 -12.14 -19.24
N LYS A 421 -30.81 -11.70 -19.53
CA LYS A 421 -29.64 -12.62 -19.52
C LYS A 421 -28.39 -12.08 -18.83
N ARG A 422 -28.54 -11.50 -17.63
CA ARG A 422 -27.42 -11.40 -16.68
C ARG A 422 -27.37 -12.65 -15.81
N ILE A 423 -26.17 -13.23 -15.65
CA ILE A 423 -25.88 -14.04 -14.45
C ILE A 423 -25.95 -13.04 -13.29
N ASN A 424 -27.08 -13.08 -12.58
CA ASN A 424 -27.38 -12.16 -11.50
C ASN A 424 -26.33 -12.39 -10.37
N PRO A 425 -25.65 -11.35 -9.84
CA PRO A 425 -24.77 -11.50 -8.68
C PRO A 425 -25.53 -11.98 -7.45
N GLU A 426 -26.84 -11.69 -7.34
CA GLU A 426 -27.71 -12.36 -6.37
C GLU A 426 -27.92 -13.83 -6.72
N PHE A 427 -27.77 -14.29 -7.96
CA PHE A 427 -27.85 -15.71 -8.33
C PHE A 427 -26.55 -16.47 -8.02
N LEU A 428 -25.39 -15.80 -7.97
CA LEU A 428 -24.15 -16.38 -7.40
C LEU A 428 -24.21 -16.39 -5.87
N LEU A 429 -24.61 -15.28 -5.25
CA LEU A 429 -24.77 -15.20 -3.80
C LEU A 429 -25.92 -16.10 -3.31
N ALA A 430 -27.03 -16.19 -4.02
CA ALA A 430 -28.21 -16.99 -3.67
C ALA A 430 -28.30 -18.37 -4.32
N ASN A 431 -27.30 -18.87 -5.07
CA ASN A 431 -27.20 -20.33 -5.34
C ASN A 431 -26.03 -20.99 -4.62
N VAL A 432 -25.02 -20.22 -4.22
CA VAL A 432 -23.95 -20.74 -3.36
C VAL A 432 -24.43 -20.76 -1.89
N MET A 433 -25.20 -19.76 -1.42
CA MET A 433 -25.62 -19.67 -0.01
C MET A 433 -26.84 -20.51 0.45
N PRO A 434 -27.89 -20.83 -0.34
CA PRO A 434 -28.99 -21.67 0.19
C PRO A 434 -28.59 -23.13 0.33
N SER A 435 -27.61 -23.60 -0.47
CA SER A 435 -27.01 -24.93 -0.28
C SER A 435 -26.22 -25.01 1.04
N VAL A 436 -25.81 -23.87 1.59
CA VAL A 436 -25.09 -23.71 2.86
C VAL A 436 -26.07 -23.70 4.04
N LEU A 437 -27.20 -22.97 3.95
CA LEU A 437 -28.20 -22.96 5.02
C LEU A 437 -29.02 -24.27 5.13
N THR A 438 -29.38 -24.90 4.00
CA THR A 438 -30.09 -26.20 4.03
C THR A 438 -29.21 -27.36 4.49
N ARG A 439 -27.89 -27.32 4.26
CA ARG A 439 -26.93 -28.31 4.81
C ARG A 439 -26.58 -28.06 6.28
N ILE A 440 -26.69 -26.83 6.76
CA ILE A 440 -26.50 -26.50 8.19
C ILE A 440 -27.77 -26.83 8.99
N SER A 441 -28.97 -26.52 8.48
CA SER A 441 -30.25 -26.90 9.10
C SER A 441 -30.44 -28.42 9.18
N SER A 442 -30.19 -29.16 8.09
CA SER A 442 -30.28 -30.64 8.09
C SER A 442 -29.25 -31.34 8.97
N ARG A 443 -28.14 -30.66 9.33
CA ARG A 443 -27.14 -31.15 10.30
C ARG A 443 -27.45 -30.75 11.74
N GLN A 444 -28.18 -29.66 11.97
CA GLN A 444 -28.67 -29.28 13.30
C GLN A 444 -29.87 -30.14 13.74
N ASP A 445 -30.75 -30.52 12.83
CA ASP A 445 -31.87 -31.43 13.16
C ASP A 445 -31.41 -32.86 13.47
N ARG A 446 -30.39 -33.37 12.75
CA ARG A 446 -29.77 -34.68 13.07
C ARG A 446 -29.01 -34.73 14.41
N ARG A 447 -28.64 -33.58 14.97
CA ARG A 447 -28.01 -33.46 16.30
C ARG A 447 -29.02 -33.27 17.44
N ARG A 448 -30.30 -33.02 17.12
CA ARG A 448 -31.38 -32.97 18.12
C ARG A 448 -32.16 -34.29 18.20
N SER A 449 -32.04 -35.15 17.18
CA SER A 449 -32.70 -36.46 17.10
C SER A 449 -31.76 -37.67 17.31
N ALA A 450 -30.56 -37.44 17.86
CA ALA A 450 -29.60 -38.45 18.32
C ALA A 450 -29.07 -37.97 19.66
#